data_AF-A0A651DU36-F1
#
_entry.id   AF-A0A651DU36-F1
#
_cell.length_a   1.000
_cell.length_b   1.000
_cell.length_c   1.000
_cell.angle_alpha   90.00
_cell.angle_beta   90.00
_cell.angle_gamma   90.00
#
_symmetry.space_group_name_H-M   'P 1'
#
loop_
_entity.id
_entity.type
_entity.pdbx_description
1 polymer ?
#
loop_
_entity_poly.entity_id
_entity_poly.type
_entity_poly.pdbx_seq_one_letter_code
_entity_poly.pdbx_strand_id
1 'polypeptide(L)'
;MLAKRRGHVALISVHADPATLATNGIASVQSAYVKKLGEGLAKVGWQVDMFTRYTDPEQLAEVDHLDGCRTIRLMAGEAAPLSADETYQALPDFVKAFIQYQSKSGILYPLIHTNSWLSGWVGLELKQRQLIKLIHTHHALGSDRYHDATTVPMLASAQINTEKACQEAADQVIALHPEGESSYHGAIASDGAATVDELDVIYRSLLHQLHCEFFAVQSVS
;
A
#
# COMPACT_ATOMS: atom_id res chain seq x y z
N MET A 1 1.64 0.56 -29.51
CA MET A 1 1.53 1.88 -28.85
C MET A 1 1.97 1.70 -27.41
N LEU A 2 3.03 2.38 -26.95
CA LEU A 2 3.33 2.41 -25.51
C LEU A 2 2.15 3.07 -24.80
N ALA A 3 1.59 2.42 -23.79
CA ALA A 3 0.57 3.03 -22.94
C ALA A 3 1.13 4.36 -22.40
N LYS A 4 0.38 5.44 -22.55
CA LYS A 4 0.76 6.78 -22.05
C LYS A 4 0.99 6.65 -20.54
N ARG A 5 2.17 7.02 -20.04
CA ARG A 5 2.52 6.92 -18.62
C ARG A 5 1.53 7.72 -17.78
N ARG A 6 0.84 7.05 -16.85
CA ARG A 6 -0.19 7.63 -15.98
C ARG A 6 0.39 8.36 -14.76
N GLY A 7 1.69 8.29 -14.53
CA GLY A 7 2.37 8.87 -13.37
C GLY A 7 2.88 7.80 -12.41
N HIS A 8 3.41 8.25 -11.28
CA HIS A 8 3.98 7.39 -10.24
C HIS A 8 3.01 7.19 -9.08
N VAL A 9 2.90 5.96 -8.60
CA VAL A 9 2.14 5.60 -7.41
C VAL A 9 3.03 4.82 -6.45
N ALA A 10 2.96 5.17 -5.17
CA ALA A 10 3.60 4.41 -4.10
C ALA A 10 2.57 3.47 -3.46
N LEU A 11 2.80 2.16 -3.52
CA LEU A 11 2.07 1.22 -2.67
C LEU A 11 2.91 0.97 -1.41
N ILE A 12 2.39 1.27 -0.23
CA ILE A 12 3.12 1.06 1.03
C ILE A 12 2.56 -0.17 1.74
N SER A 13 3.43 -1.14 1.99
CA SER A 13 3.15 -2.39 2.71
C SER A 13 4.30 -2.67 3.68
N VAL A 14 4.31 -1.95 4.81
CA VAL A 14 5.47 -1.89 5.74
C VAL A 14 5.96 -3.28 6.16
N HIS A 15 5.03 -4.16 6.54
CA HIS A 15 5.36 -5.44 7.18
C HIS A 15 5.17 -6.67 6.27
N ALA A 16 4.56 -6.50 5.10
CA ALA A 16 4.27 -7.58 4.16
C ALA A 16 4.96 -7.30 2.83
N ASP A 17 6.18 -7.80 2.70
CA ASP A 17 7.04 -7.61 1.53
C ASP A 17 6.41 -8.27 0.27
N PRO A 18 6.12 -7.49 -0.79
CA PRO A 18 5.56 -8.02 -2.04
C PRO A 18 6.54 -8.84 -2.89
N ALA A 19 7.85 -8.73 -2.64
CA ALA A 19 8.90 -9.51 -3.31
C ALA A 19 9.32 -10.76 -2.53
N THR A 20 8.81 -10.97 -1.31
CA THR A 20 9.06 -12.21 -0.59
C THR A 20 8.39 -13.37 -1.31
N LEU A 21 9.22 -14.31 -1.76
CA LEU A 21 8.79 -15.64 -2.08
C LEU A 21 8.43 -16.32 -0.76
N ALA A 22 7.14 -16.36 -0.45
CA ALA A 22 6.49 -17.57 0.01
C ALA A 22 7.40 -18.54 0.80
N THR A 23 7.64 -18.32 2.09
CA THR A 23 8.22 -19.37 2.93
C THR A 23 7.30 -20.60 2.87
N ASN A 24 7.83 -21.74 2.40
CA ASN A 24 7.08 -22.95 2.02
C ASN A 24 6.11 -22.83 0.82
N GLY A 25 6.29 -21.86 -0.08
CA GLY A 25 5.45 -21.73 -1.27
C GLY A 25 4.20 -20.84 -1.11
N ILE A 26 3.98 -20.21 0.04
CA ILE A 26 2.82 -19.31 0.26
C ILE A 26 3.25 -17.95 0.82
N ALA A 27 3.09 -16.89 0.02
CA ALA A 27 3.28 -15.51 0.47
C ALA A 27 2.09 -15.12 1.37
N SER A 28 2.26 -14.14 2.27
CA SER A 28 1.09 -13.62 3.00
C SER A 28 0.03 -13.13 2.02
N VAL A 29 -1.25 -13.27 2.36
CA VAL A 29 -2.36 -12.80 1.50
C VAL A 29 -2.17 -11.32 1.14
N GLN A 30 -1.71 -10.51 2.09
CA GLN A 30 -1.38 -9.10 1.85
C GLN A 30 -0.21 -8.93 0.86
N SER A 31 0.90 -9.66 1.01
CA SER A 31 2.03 -9.61 0.07
C SER A 31 1.59 -9.96 -1.35
N ALA A 32 0.82 -11.04 -1.51
CA ALA A 32 0.29 -11.48 -2.79
C ALA A 32 -0.69 -10.45 -3.38
N TYR A 33 -1.57 -9.89 -2.56
CA TYR A 33 -2.52 -8.84 -2.95
C TYR A 33 -1.78 -7.60 -3.47
N VAL A 34 -0.84 -7.06 -2.70
CA VAL A 34 -0.10 -5.84 -3.07
C VAL A 34 0.71 -6.06 -4.34
N LYS A 35 1.36 -7.22 -4.49
CA LYS A 35 2.08 -7.59 -5.71
C LYS A 35 1.15 -7.62 -6.92
N LYS A 36 0.01 -8.30 -6.82
CA LYS A 36 -0.98 -8.40 -7.91
C LYS A 36 -1.57 -7.04 -8.27
N LEU A 37 -1.86 -6.22 -7.27
CA LEU A 37 -2.32 -4.86 -7.46
C LEU A 37 -1.27 -4.03 -8.23
N GLY A 38 -0.01 -4.06 -7.78
CA GLY A 38 1.07 -3.33 -8.45
C GLY A 38 1.28 -3.77 -9.90
N GLU A 39 1.32 -5.08 -10.15
CA GLU A 39 1.42 -5.64 -11.50
C GLU A 39 0.24 -5.23 -12.40
N GLY A 40 -0.99 -5.26 -11.87
CA GLY A 40 -2.20 -4.86 -12.59
C GLY A 40 -2.19 -3.38 -12.96
N LEU A 41 -1.79 -2.52 -12.02
CA LEU A 41 -1.66 -1.08 -12.25
C LEU A 41 -0.58 -0.76 -13.29
N ALA A 42 0.58 -1.42 -13.23
CA ALA A 42 1.64 -1.19 -14.20
C ALA A 42 1.24 -1.63 -15.63
N LYS A 43 0.49 -2.73 -15.78
CA LYS A 43 -0.04 -3.18 -17.09
C LYS A 43 -0.94 -2.16 -17.78
N VAL A 44 -1.59 -1.26 -17.03
CA VAL A 44 -2.41 -0.19 -17.61
C VAL A 44 -1.65 1.14 -17.79
N GLY A 45 -0.35 1.18 -17.49
CA GLY A 45 0.52 2.34 -17.72
C GLY A 45 0.92 3.15 -16.49
N TRP A 46 0.65 2.68 -15.26
CA TRP A 46 1.23 3.31 -14.06
C TRP A 46 2.72 2.96 -13.89
N GLN A 47 3.46 3.82 -13.21
CA GLN A 47 4.78 3.50 -12.66
C GLN A 47 4.61 3.23 -11.16
N VAL A 48 4.82 1.99 -10.74
CA VAL A 48 4.47 1.50 -9.41
C VAL A 48 5.74 1.16 -8.64
N ASP A 49 5.94 1.86 -7.52
CA ASP A 49 6.96 1.50 -6.54
C ASP A 49 6.26 0.98 -5.28
N MET A 50 6.55 -0.28 -4.92
CA MET A 50 5.99 -0.93 -3.74
C MET A 50 6.98 -0.88 -2.59
N PHE A 51 6.72 -0.05 -1.59
CA PHE A 51 7.59 0.18 -0.46
C PHE A 51 7.29 -0.76 0.70
N THR A 52 8.34 -1.40 1.20
CA THR A 52 8.28 -2.30 2.37
C THR A 52 9.52 -2.12 3.24
N ARG A 53 9.51 -2.66 4.46
CA ARG A 53 10.66 -2.55 5.37
C ARG A 53 11.74 -3.54 4.95
N TYR A 54 13.00 -3.12 5.02
CA TYR A 54 14.12 -4.03 4.85
C TYR A 54 14.31 -4.88 6.11
N THR A 55 14.20 -6.20 5.97
CA THR A 55 14.14 -7.13 7.12
C THR A 55 15.27 -8.15 7.15
N ASP A 56 16.08 -8.22 6.09
CA ASP A 56 17.14 -9.23 5.95
C ASP A 56 18.26 -8.66 5.07
N PRO A 57 19.53 -8.61 5.54
CA PRO A 57 20.65 -8.06 4.79
C PRO A 57 21.00 -8.84 3.51
N GLU A 58 20.53 -10.07 3.37
CA GLU A 58 20.73 -10.88 2.16
C GLU A 58 19.71 -10.54 1.05
N GLN A 59 18.63 -9.82 1.38
CA GLN A 59 17.66 -9.38 0.40
C GLN A 59 18.20 -8.24 -0.47
N LEU A 60 17.83 -8.24 -1.74
CA LEU A 60 18.08 -7.10 -2.63
C LEU A 60 17.30 -5.88 -2.15
N ALA A 61 17.89 -4.68 -2.24
CA ALA A 61 17.17 -3.45 -1.87
C ALA A 61 15.98 -3.16 -2.82
N GLU A 62 16.13 -3.52 -4.10
CA GLU A 62 15.09 -3.35 -5.12
C GLU A 62 14.90 -4.66 -5.90
N VAL A 63 13.65 -4.98 -6.25
CA VAL A 63 13.27 -6.16 -7.03
C VAL A 63 12.26 -5.78 -8.09
N ASP A 64 12.62 -5.92 -9.35
CA ASP A 64 11.70 -5.73 -10.48
C ASP A 64 10.72 -6.90 -10.61
N HIS A 65 9.44 -6.60 -10.81
CA HIS A 65 8.39 -7.60 -11.07
C HIS A 65 8.00 -7.63 -12.54
N LEU A 66 7.86 -6.45 -13.15
CA LEU A 66 7.64 -6.23 -14.59
C LEU A 66 7.94 -4.77 -14.94
N ASP A 67 7.93 -4.42 -16.22
CA ASP A 67 8.19 -3.03 -16.66
C ASP A 67 7.23 -2.04 -15.98
N GLY A 68 7.80 -1.07 -15.25
CA GLY A 68 7.03 -0.10 -14.47
C GLY A 68 6.48 -0.61 -13.13
N CYS A 69 6.94 -1.75 -12.61
CA CYS A 69 6.54 -2.26 -11.29
C CYS A 69 7.72 -2.92 -10.56
N ARG A 70 8.09 -2.37 -9.39
CA ARG A 70 9.16 -2.91 -8.54
C ARG A 70 8.84 -2.80 -7.05
N THR A 71 9.48 -3.65 -6.26
CA THR A 71 9.53 -3.53 -4.80
C THR A 71 10.78 -2.80 -4.38
N ILE A 72 10.65 -1.90 -3.41
CA ILE A 72 11.73 -1.11 -2.81
C ILE A 72 11.71 -1.32 -1.31
N ARG A 73 12.81 -1.83 -0.77
CA ARG A 73 12.97 -2.08 0.66
C ARG A 73 13.67 -0.90 1.31
N LEU A 74 13.01 -0.31 2.31
CA LEU A 74 13.52 0.85 3.05
C LEU A 74 14.10 0.42 4.39
N MET A 75 15.28 0.97 4.70
CA MET A 75 15.90 0.84 6.02
C MET A 75 15.07 1.61 7.05
N ALA A 76 14.40 0.89 7.95
CA ALA A 76 13.68 1.47 9.08
C ALA A 76 13.83 0.53 10.28
N GLY A 77 14.55 1.00 11.30
CA GLY A 77 15.05 0.12 12.37
C GLY A 77 16.14 -0.85 11.88
N GLU A 78 16.32 -1.93 12.62
CA GLU A 78 17.32 -2.96 12.32
C GLU A 78 16.93 -3.78 11.07
N ALA A 79 17.91 -4.16 10.24
CA ALA A 79 17.71 -5.04 9.09
C ALA A 79 17.58 -6.52 9.51
N ALA A 80 16.65 -6.80 10.42
CA ALA A 80 16.32 -8.12 10.93
C ALA A 80 14.80 -8.19 11.14
N PRO A 81 14.17 -9.38 11.19
CA PRO A 81 12.76 -9.49 11.57
C PRO A 81 12.48 -8.79 12.91
N LEU A 82 11.40 -8.02 12.97
CA LEU A 82 10.99 -7.27 14.16
C LEU A 82 9.63 -7.76 14.65
N SER A 83 9.40 -7.68 15.95
CA SER A 83 8.06 -7.82 16.52
C SER A 83 7.12 -6.73 16.03
N ALA A 84 5.82 -6.88 16.31
CA ALA A 84 4.83 -5.88 15.93
C ALA A 84 5.07 -4.52 16.62
N ASP A 85 5.44 -4.53 17.90
CA ASP A 85 5.77 -3.34 18.67
C ASP A 85 7.04 -2.64 18.16
N GLU A 86 8.11 -3.40 17.89
CA GLU A 86 9.34 -2.85 17.32
C GLU A 86 9.12 -2.29 15.91
N THR A 87 8.30 -2.97 15.10
CA THR A 87 7.92 -2.49 13.76
C THR A 87 7.16 -1.17 13.86
N TYR A 88 6.24 -1.04 14.83
CA TYR A 88 5.52 0.20 15.08
C TYR A 88 6.45 1.34 15.52
N GLN A 89 7.43 1.05 16.39
CA GLN A 89 8.43 2.02 16.82
C GLN A 89 9.35 2.48 15.67
N ALA A 90 9.55 1.64 14.65
CA ALA A 90 10.37 1.95 13.48
C ALA A 90 9.65 2.80 12.40
N LEU A 91 8.33 3.01 12.49
CA LEU A 91 7.58 3.74 11.45
C LEU A 91 8.06 5.19 11.20
N PRO A 92 8.47 5.99 12.21
CA PRO A 92 9.06 7.30 11.96
C PRO A 92 10.32 7.24 11.10
N ASP A 93 11.13 6.19 11.26
CA ASP A 93 12.33 5.99 10.42
C ASP A 93 11.96 5.53 9.02
N PHE A 94 10.88 4.77 8.86
CA PHE A 94 10.32 4.44 7.55
C PHE A 94 9.91 5.69 6.77
N VAL A 95 9.20 6.63 7.42
CA VAL A 95 8.83 7.92 6.81
C VAL A 95 10.07 8.70 6.37
N LYS A 96 11.11 8.77 7.22
CA LYS A 96 12.38 9.42 6.87
C LYS A 96 13.03 8.76 5.67
N ALA A 97 13.12 7.43 5.65
CA ALA A 97 13.71 6.66 4.56
C ALA A 97 12.95 6.85 3.24
N PHE A 98 11.62 6.92 3.29
CA PHE A 98 10.77 7.18 2.12
C PHE A 98 11.04 8.57 1.53
N ILE A 99 11.07 9.61 2.37
CA ILE A 99 11.36 10.98 1.92
C ILE A 99 12.79 11.09 1.37
N GLN A 100 13.76 10.43 2.01
CA GLN A 100 15.13 10.36 1.50
C GLN A 100 15.20 9.66 0.14
N TYR A 101 14.43 8.60 -0.05
CA TYR A 101 14.33 7.91 -1.33
C TYR A 101 13.74 8.81 -2.42
N GLN A 102 12.65 9.54 -2.14
CA GLN A 102 12.09 10.54 -3.08
C GLN A 102 13.14 11.59 -3.45
N SER A 103 13.85 12.14 -2.45
CA SER A 103 14.88 13.16 -2.69
C SER A 103 16.03 12.65 -3.55
N LYS A 104 16.44 11.38 -3.38
CA LYS A 104 17.56 10.78 -4.14
C LYS A 104 17.15 10.39 -5.56
N SER A 105 15.95 9.85 -5.73
CA SER A 105 15.45 9.38 -7.02
C SER A 105 14.88 10.50 -7.88
N GLY A 106 14.46 11.62 -7.27
CA GLY A 106 13.71 12.68 -7.94
C GLY A 106 12.26 12.29 -8.27
N ILE A 107 11.78 11.13 -7.78
CA ILE A 107 10.42 10.65 -8.02
C ILE A 107 9.49 11.22 -6.95
N LEU A 108 8.38 11.80 -7.41
CA LEU A 108 7.28 12.23 -6.56
C LEU A 108 6.09 11.29 -6.72
N TYR A 109 5.41 11.01 -5.60
CA TYR A 109 4.24 10.13 -5.55
C TYR A 109 3.01 10.97 -5.21
N PRO A 110 2.32 11.56 -6.19
CA PRO A 110 1.08 12.30 -5.94
C PRO A 110 -0.05 11.39 -5.41
N LEU A 111 0.05 10.08 -5.65
CA LEU A 111 -0.83 9.06 -5.12
C LEU A 111 -0.03 8.08 -4.24
N ILE A 112 -0.48 7.92 -3.00
CA ILE A 112 0.05 6.92 -2.07
C ILE A 112 -1.11 6.01 -1.65
N HIS A 113 -0.92 4.70 -1.84
CA HIS A 113 -1.88 3.69 -1.41
C HIS A 113 -1.26 2.81 -0.33
N THR A 114 -1.81 2.93 0.88
CA THR A 114 -1.34 2.22 2.07
C THR A 114 -2.13 0.94 2.32
N ASN A 115 -1.43 -0.13 2.66
CA ASN A 115 -2.00 -1.45 2.93
C ASN A 115 -1.68 -1.87 4.36
N SER A 116 -2.71 -2.09 5.19
CA SER A 116 -2.68 -2.33 6.65
C SER A 116 -2.50 -1.07 7.51
N TRP A 117 -2.89 -1.16 8.78
CA TRP A 117 -2.85 -0.02 9.72
C TRP A 117 -1.43 0.56 9.90
N LEU A 118 -0.37 -0.26 9.96
CA LEU A 118 1.02 0.22 10.05
C LEU A 118 1.39 1.12 8.86
N SER A 119 1.01 0.70 7.66
CA SER A 119 1.20 1.51 6.45
C SER A 119 0.26 2.72 6.43
N GLY A 120 -0.95 2.59 6.97
CA GLY A 120 -1.89 3.70 7.14
C GLY A 120 -1.31 4.82 7.99
N TRP A 121 -0.68 4.48 9.11
CA TRP A 121 0.06 5.43 9.95
C TRP A 121 1.12 6.18 9.15
N VAL A 122 1.92 5.47 8.34
CA VAL A 122 2.93 6.07 7.46
C VAL A 122 2.29 7.02 6.44
N GLY A 123 1.17 6.63 5.83
CA GLY A 123 0.46 7.47 4.86
C GLY A 123 -0.08 8.76 5.48
N LEU A 124 -0.66 8.67 6.69
CA LEU A 124 -1.14 9.84 7.43
C LEU A 124 0.00 10.81 7.75
N GLU A 125 1.14 10.30 8.19
CA GLU A 125 2.34 11.11 8.44
C GLU A 125 2.87 11.78 7.16
N LEU A 126 2.87 11.07 6.03
CA LEU A 126 3.28 11.64 4.74
C LEU A 126 2.30 12.72 4.27
N LYS A 127 0.99 12.52 4.48
CA LYS A 127 -0.06 13.49 4.12
C LYS A 127 0.05 14.81 4.89
N GLN A 128 0.56 14.78 6.13
CA GLN A 128 0.85 16.01 6.89
C GLN A 128 2.04 16.79 6.33
N ARG A 129 2.95 16.13 5.58
CA ARG A 129 4.22 16.70 5.11
C ARG A 129 4.21 17.08 3.64
N GLN A 130 3.35 16.45 2.85
CA GLN A 130 3.33 16.53 1.39
C GLN A 130 1.89 16.61 0.87
N LEU A 131 1.70 17.31 -0.24
CA LEU A 131 0.43 17.32 -0.96
C LEU A 131 0.27 16.01 -1.74
N ILE A 132 -0.39 15.03 -1.11
CA ILE A 132 -0.66 13.71 -1.68
C ILE A 132 -2.15 13.39 -1.59
N LYS A 133 -2.61 12.53 -2.49
CA LYS A 133 -3.86 11.78 -2.32
C LYS A 133 -3.53 10.45 -1.64
N LEU A 134 -4.16 10.21 -0.51
CA LEU A 134 -3.99 9.01 0.31
C LEU A 134 -5.17 8.07 0.10
N ILE A 135 -4.89 6.91 -0.47
CA ILE A 135 -5.80 5.76 -0.52
C ILE A 135 -5.37 4.77 0.57
N HIS A 136 -6.33 4.15 1.25
CA HIS A 136 -6.07 3.18 2.31
C HIS A 136 -6.89 1.90 2.13
N THR A 137 -6.25 0.75 2.35
CA THR A 137 -6.92 -0.55 2.42
C THR A 137 -6.65 -1.20 3.77
N HIS A 138 -7.73 -1.50 4.50
CA HIS A 138 -7.68 -2.33 5.70
C HIS A 138 -7.59 -3.80 5.30
N HIS A 139 -6.54 -4.49 5.77
CA HIS A 139 -6.39 -5.94 5.56
C HIS A 139 -6.99 -6.77 6.70
N ALA A 140 -6.99 -6.21 7.90
CA ALA A 140 -7.68 -6.72 9.08
C ALA A 140 -7.93 -5.52 10.00
N LEU A 141 -9.08 -5.51 10.67
CA LEU A 141 -9.42 -4.47 11.65
C LEU A 141 -9.03 -4.91 13.05
N GLY A 142 -8.58 -3.95 13.86
CA GLY A 142 -8.29 -4.18 15.28
C GLY A 142 -9.54 -4.56 16.05
N SER A 143 -10.70 -3.99 15.70
CA SER A 143 -12.00 -4.35 16.30
C SER A 143 -12.28 -5.85 16.23
N ASP A 144 -12.03 -6.45 15.08
CA ASP A 144 -12.35 -7.85 14.83
C ASP A 144 -11.29 -8.75 15.48
N ARG A 145 -10.02 -8.34 15.39
CA ARG A 145 -8.89 -9.08 15.97
C ARG A 145 -8.98 -9.17 17.49
N TYR A 146 -9.41 -8.11 18.16
CA TYR A 146 -9.39 -8.01 19.62
C TYR A 146 -10.77 -8.18 20.26
N HIS A 147 -11.81 -8.51 19.48
CA HIS A 147 -13.19 -8.63 19.96
C HIS A 147 -13.31 -9.56 21.19
N ASP A 148 -12.71 -10.75 21.11
CA ASP A 148 -12.77 -11.77 22.16
C ASP A 148 -11.49 -11.82 23.03
N ALA A 149 -10.61 -10.82 22.91
CA ALA A 149 -9.32 -10.85 23.59
C ALA A 149 -9.47 -10.63 25.11
N THR A 150 -9.03 -11.62 25.89
CA THR A 150 -9.00 -11.52 27.37
C THR A 150 -7.91 -10.57 27.87
N THR A 151 -6.89 -10.31 27.04
CA THR A 151 -5.83 -9.34 27.30
C THR A 151 -5.57 -8.56 26.03
N VAL A 152 -5.72 -7.24 26.10
CA VAL A 152 -5.57 -6.33 24.96
C VAL A 152 -4.12 -5.81 24.95
N PRO A 153 -3.32 -6.10 23.91
CA PRO A 153 -1.96 -5.56 23.80
C PRO A 153 -1.96 -4.03 23.75
N MET A 154 -0.90 -3.38 24.22
CA MET A 154 -0.77 -1.91 24.10
C MET A 154 -0.88 -1.43 22.65
N LEU A 155 -0.39 -2.24 21.71
CA LEU A 155 -0.44 -1.98 20.28
C LEU A 155 -1.88 -1.90 19.74
N ALA A 156 -2.87 -2.53 20.39
CA ALA A 156 -4.25 -2.54 19.93
C ALA A 156 -4.84 -1.12 19.89
N SER A 157 -4.55 -0.29 20.90
CA SER A 157 -5.01 1.10 20.90
C SER A 157 -4.36 1.91 19.77
N ALA A 158 -3.06 1.69 19.50
CA ALA A 158 -2.38 2.32 18.38
C ALA A 158 -2.98 1.91 17.04
N GLN A 159 -3.27 0.62 16.86
CA GLN A 159 -3.94 0.07 15.69
C GLN A 159 -5.32 0.71 15.48
N ILE A 160 -6.21 0.63 16.47
CA ILE A 160 -7.59 1.13 16.38
C ILE A 160 -7.61 2.65 16.12
N ASN A 161 -6.76 3.41 16.82
CA ASN A 161 -6.67 4.86 16.61
C ASN A 161 -6.18 5.20 15.20
N THR A 162 -5.21 4.45 14.69
CA THR A 162 -4.71 4.63 13.32
C THR A 162 -5.77 4.27 12.29
N GLU A 163 -6.51 3.19 12.51
CA GLU A 163 -7.59 2.77 11.61
C GLU A 163 -8.68 3.84 11.53
N LYS A 164 -9.10 4.37 12.68
CA LYS A 164 -10.04 5.49 12.74
C LYS A 164 -9.50 6.74 12.04
N ALA A 165 -8.24 7.10 12.27
CA ALA A 165 -7.63 8.25 11.61
C ALA A 165 -7.54 8.06 10.08
N CYS A 166 -7.29 6.84 9.59
CA CYS A 166 -7.34 6.54 8.17
C CYS A 166 -8.75 6.71 7.62
N GLN A 167 -9.77 6.25 8.33
CA GLN A 167 -11.18 6.44 7.96
C GLN A 167 -11.57 7.91 7.84
N GLU A 168 -11.02 8.77 8.70
CA GLU A 168 -11.35 10.20 8.74
C GLU A 168 -10.53 11.05 7.75
N ALA A 169 -9.26 10.70 7.51
CA ALA A 169 -8.31 11.57 6.80
C ALA A 169 -7.81 11.02 5.46
N ALA A 170 -7.99 9.73 5.15
CA ALA A 170 -7.72 9.23 3.81
C ALA A 170 -8.72 9.84 2.81
N ASP A 171 -8.27 10.12 1.59
CA ASP A 171 -9.16 10.59 0.53
C ASP A 171 -10.09 9.46 0.04
N GLN A 172 -9.68 8.21 0.24
CA GLN A 172 -10.48 7.03 -0.03
C GLN A 172 -10.05 5.86 0.87
N VAL A 173 -11.03 5.13 1.41
CA VAL A 173 -10.83 3.81 2.01
C VAL A 173 -11.43 2.73 1.11
N ILE A 174 -10.71 1.62 0.95
CA ILE A 174 -11.11 0.46 0.16
C ILE A 174 -11.27 -0.74 1.10
N ALA A 175 -12.44 -1.36 1.08
CA ALA A 175 -12.74 -2.55 1.87
C ALA A 175 -12.39 -3.83 1.07
N LEU A 176 -11.77 -4.82 1.72
CA LEU A 176 -11.46 -6.14 1.15
C LEU A 176 -12.66 -7.11 1.11
N HIS A 177 -13.69 -6.85 1.91
CA HIS A 177 -14.89 -7.66 1.96
C HIS A 177 -16.07 -6.89 1.37
N PRO A 178 -16.78 -7.45 0.36
CA PRO A 178 -17.90 -6.78 -0.26
C PRO A 178 -19.16 -6.99 0.59
N GLU A 179 -19.33 -6.17 1.63
CA GLU A 179 -20.67 -5.79 2.06
C GLU A 179 -20.79 -4.28 1.94
N GLY A 180 -21.50 -3.83 0.90
CA GLY A 180 -21.79 -2.42 0.63
C GLY A 180 -21.16 -1.93 -0.67
N GLU A 181 -22.01 -1.79 -1.68
CA GLU A 181 -21.68 -1.23 -2.98
C GLU A 181 -21.04 0.16 -2.87
N SER A 182 -20.00 0.40 -3.66
CA SER A 182 -19.62 1.75 -4.08
C SER A 182 -19.24 1.69 -5.55
N SER A 183 -20.27 1.83 -6.40
CA SER A 183 -20.17 1.95 -7.84
C SER A 183 -19.59 3.32 -8.20
N TYR A 184 -18.29 3.39 -8.46
CA TYR A 184 -17.68 4.56 -9.10
C TYR A 184 -17.83 4.46 -10.62
N HIS A 185 -18.55 5.40 -11.23
CA HIS A 185 -18.63 5.57 -12.69
C HIS A 185 -18.10 6.97 -13.03
N GLY A 186 -16.80 7.07 -13.32
CA GLY A 186 -16.17 8.30 -13.81
C GLY A 186 -15.76 8.16 -15.27
N ALA A 187 -16.17 9.11 -16.11
CA ALA A 187 -15.75 9.19 -17.51
C ALA A 187 -14.27 9.57 -17.61
N ILE A 188 -13.55 8.92 -18.54
CA ILE A 188 -12.13 9.16 -18.81
C ILE A 188 -12.01 10.32 -19.80
N ALA A 189 -11.34 11.41 -19.40
CA ALA A 189 -10.94 12.46 -20.32
C ALA A 189 -9.73 12.01 -21.14
N SER A 190 -9.84 12.13 -22.46
CA SER A 190 -8.73 11.98 -23.40
C SER A 190 -8.07 13.33 -23.64
N ASP A 191 -6.75 13.37 -23.39
CA ASP A 191 -5.76 14.42 -23.66
C ASP A 191 -5.41 15.43 -22.56
N GLY A 192 -4.09 15.53 -22.31
CA GLY A 192 -3.47 16.38 -21.29
C GLY A 192 -2.49 15.63 -20.37
N ALA A 193 -1.60 16.36 -19.69
CA ALA A 193 -0.93 15.89 -18.49
C ALA A 193 -2.00 15.90 -17.38
N ALA A 194 -2.39 14.71 -16.91
CA ALA A 194 -3.52 14.58 -16.01
C ALA A 194 -3.26 15.28 -14.67
N THR A 195 -4.27 15.97 -14.14
CA THR A 195 -4.22 16.51 -12.77
C THR A 195 -4.23 15.38 -11.75
N VAL A 196 -3.83 15.66 -10.51
CA VAL A 196 -3.88 14.65 -9.43
C VAL A 196 -5.29 14.10 -9.22
N ASP A 197 -6.32 14.93 -9.39
CA ASP A 197 -7.72 14.50 -9.26
C ASP A 197 -8.16 13.58 -10.42
N GLU A 198 -7.71 13.84 -11.65
CA GLU A 198 -7.98 12.97 -12.81
C GLU A 198 -7.28 11.61 -12.66
N LEU A 199 -6.04 11.63 -12.16
CA LEU A 199 -5.26 10.45 -11.84
C LEU A 199 -5.93 9.59 -10.77
N ASP A 200 -6.45 10.23 -9.73
CA ASP A 200 -7.18 9.60 -8.63
C ASP A 200 -8.48 8.92 -9.11
N VAL A 201 -9.28 9.57 -9.96
CA VAL A 201 -10.49 8.95 -10.56
C VAL A 201 -10.15 7.67 -11.34
N ILE A 202 -9.16 7.74 -12.22
CA ILE A 202 -8.70 6.59 -13.01
C ILE A 202 -8.18 5.47 -12.10
N TYR A 203 -7.38 5.83 -11.09
CA TYR A 203 -6.80 4.89 -10.15
C TYR A 203 -7.89 4.14 -9.38
N ARG A 204 -8.89 4.84 -8.84
CA ARG A 204 -10.00 4.23 -8.07
C ARG A 204 -10.84 3.26 -8.90
N SER A 205 -11.21 3.63 -10.12
CA SER A 205 -12.00 2.75 -10.99
C SER A 205 -11.26 1.44 -11.30
N LEU A 206 -9.96 1.54 -11.60
CA LEU A 206 -9.15 0.36 -11.86
C LEU A 206 -8.88 -0.47 -10.60
N LEU A 207 -8.66 0.20 -9.46
CA LEU A 207 -8.42 -0.47 -8.18
C LEU A 207 -9.60 -1.35 -7.80
N HIS A 208 -10.83 -0.85 -7.96
CA HIS A 208 -12.03 -1.66 -7.71
C HIS A 208 -12.07 -2.91 -8.61
N GLN A 209 -11.78 -2.77 -9.91
CA GLN A 209 -11.74 -3.91 -10.83
C GLN A 209 -10.69 -4.95 -10.40
N LEU A 210 -9.44 -4.53 -10.20
CA LEU A 210 -8.33 -5.42 -9.83
C LEU A 210 -8.60 -6.14 -8.50
N HIS A 211 -9.26 -5.44 -7.58
CA HIS A 211 -9.69 -5.99 -6.31
C HIS A 211 -10.70 -7.13 -6.49
N CYS A 212 -11.76 -6.90 -7.25
CA CYS A 212 -12.77 -7.92 -7.56
C CYS A 212 -12.13 -9.14 -8.25
N GLU A 213 -11.22 -8.90 -9.20
CA GLU A 213 -10.48 -9.96 -9.89
C GLU A 213 -9.62 -10.79 -8.93
N PHE A 214 -8.92 -10.16 -7.98
CA PHE A 214 -8.09 -10.89 -7.02
C PHE A 214 -8.91 -11.87 -6.18
N PHE A 215 -10.00 -11.42 -5.55
CA PHE A 215 -10.79 -12.28 -4.67
C PHE A 215 -11.64 -13.31 -5.40
N ALA A 216 -12.10 -13.03 -6.62
CA ALA A 216 -12.81 -14.02 -7.44
C ALA A 216 -11.95 -15.26 -7.77
N VAL A 217 -10.63 -15.11 -7.82
CA VAL A 217 -9.68 -16.21 -8.06
C VAL A 217 -9.36 -16.97 -6.76
N GLN A 218 -9.46 -16.32 -5.60
CA GLN A 218 -9.17 -16.94 -4.29
C GLN A 218 -10.36 -17.73 -3.73
N SER A 219 -11.60 -17.48 -4.19
CA SER A 219 -12.81 -18.17 -3.73
C SER A 219 -13.01 -19.58 -4.33
N VAL A 220 -12.03 -20.10 -5.07
CA VAL A 220 -12.03 -21.48 -5.59
C VAL A 220 -11.08 -22.32 -4.74
N SER A 221 -11.54 -22.74 -3.57
CA SER A 221 -10.96 -23.85 -2.79
C SER A 221 -12.00 -24.49 -1.89
#